data_AF-A0A6S7FFD8-F1
#
_entry.id   AF-A0A6S7FFD8-F1
#
_cell.length_a   1.000
_cell.length_b   1.000
_cell.length_c   1.000
_cell.angle_alpha   90.00
_cell.angle_beta   90.00
_cell.angle_gamma   90.00
#
_symmetry.space_group_name_H-M   'P 1'
#
loop_
_entity.id
_entity.type
_entity.pdbx_description
1 polymer ?
#
loop_
_entity_poly.entity_id
_entity_poly.type
_entity_poly.pdbx_seq_one_letter_code
_entity_poly.pdbx_strand_id
1 'polypeptide(L)'
;MVPNDGSLKSLSLMKIYEESLLGGDPNNTKLLVFATRYMLKQIPADPHIFLLGKKLFPVTSVADLGMTLDSGLTYDEHVTKLVSSCVGSLCQINRARHVFDMKTLILLINALVF
;
A
#
# COMPACT_ATOMS: atom_id res chain seq x y z
N MET A 1 2.98 39.31 7.52
CA MET A 1 2.59 38.62 8.76
C MET A 1 2.78 37.13 8.50
N VAL A 2 3.96 36.64 8.86
CA VAL A 2 4.43 35.28 8.55
C VAL A 2 3.85 34.33 9.61
N PRO A 3 3.10 33.28 9.26
CA PRO A 3 2.65 32.32 10.25
C PRO A 3 3.82 31.44 10.70
N ASN A 4 3.86 31.23 12.01
CA ASN A 4 4.93 30.61 12.79
C ASN A 4 5.39 29.23 12.28
N ASP A 5 6.72 29.10 12.28
CA ASP A 5 7.60 27.93 12.05
C ASP A 5 7.47 26.81 13.11
N GLY A 6 6.33 26.74 13.82
CA GLY A 6 6.05 25.75 14.87
C GLY A 6 5.15 24.60 14.42
N SER A 7 4.37 24.79 13.35
CA SER A 7 3.45 23.75 12.86
C SER A 7 4.15 22.74 11.93
N LEU A 8 5.22 23.18 11.25
CA LEU A 8 5.99 22.37 10.30
C LEU A 8 6.72 21.18 10.95
N LYS A 9 7.00 21.21 12.25
CA LYS A 9 7.69 20.12 12.95
C LYS A 9 6.77 18.97 13.36
N SER A 10 5.46 19.21 13.50
CA SER A 10 4.49 18.12 13.72
C SER A 10 4.02 17.46 12.42
N LEU A 11 4.22 18.12 11.28
CA LEU A 11 3.91 17.59 9.96
C LEU A 11 4.96 16.58 9.44
N SER A 12 6.13 16.45 10.09
CA SER A 12 7.22 15.56 9.65
C SER A 12 6.90 14.06 9.65
N LEU A 13 5.73 13.65 10.15
CA LEU A 13 5.31 12.25 10.22
C LEU A 13 3.98 11.95 9.51
N MET A 14 3.32 12.98 8.96
CA MET A 14 2.18 12.78 8.05
C MET A 14 2.75 12.59 6.65
N LYS A 15 3.09 11.34 6.31
CA LYS A 15 3.51 11.02 4.94
C LYS A 15 2.25 11.03 4.07
N ILE A 16 1.96 12.18 3.49
CA ILE A 16 0.95 12.31 2.45
C ILE A 16 1.51 11.55 1.26
N TYR A 17 0.94 10.37 0.99
CA TYR A 17 1.16 9.71 -0.29
C TYR A 17 0.33 10.46 -1.32
N GLU A 18 0.99 11.26 -2.13
CA GLU A 18 0.41 11.86 -3.32
C GLU A 18 0.73 10.91 -4.49
N GLU A 19 -0.19 10.00 -4.80
CA GLU A 19 -0.17 9.42 -6.13
C GLU A 19 -0.67 10.48 -7.11
N SER A 20 0.27 11.22 -7.67
CA SER A 20 0.11 11.80 -8.99
C SER A 20 0.28 10.66 -10.00
N LEU A 21 -0.79 9.91 -10.26
CA LEU A 21 -0.82 8.94 -11.35
C LEU A 21 -0.30 9.63 -12.62
N LEU A 22 0.83 9.14 -13.13
CA LEU A 22 1.55 9.57 -14.33
C LEU A 22 0.73 10.48 -15.26
N GLY A 23 0.90 11.79 -15.12
CA GLY A 23 0.33 12.76 -16.05
C GLY A 23 -0.37 13.98 -15.46
N GLY A 24 0.07 14.54 -14.33
CA GLY A 24 -0.26 15.94 -13.96
C GLY A 24 -1.75 16.33 -13.91
N ASP A 25 -2.68 15.37 -13.84
CA ASP A 25 -4.12 15.65 -13.72
C ASP A 25 -4.50 15.71 -12.23
N PRO A 26 -4.82 16.90 -11.70
CA PRO A 26 -5.23 17.08 -10.31
C PRO A 26 -6.57 16.42 -9.94
N ASN A 27 -7.24 15.71 -10.86
CA ASN A 27 -8.43 14.90 -10.56
C ASN A 27 -8.11 13.48 -10.05
N ASN A 28 -6.91 12.96 -10.30
CA ASN A 28 -6.57 11.58 -9.93
C ASN A 28 -5.87 11.48 -8.57
N THR A 29 -5.57 12.60 -7.94
CA THR A 29 -4.88 12.65 -6.65
C THR A 29 -5.79 12.18 -5.51
N LYS A 30 -5.37 11.14 -4.81
CA LYS A 30 -6.03 10.64 -3.60
C LYS A 30 -5.15 10.93 -2.38
N LEU A 31 -5.78 11.30 -1.27
CA LEU A 31 -5.09 11.50 0.00
C LEU A 31 -5.16 10.22 0.81
N LEU A 32 -4.03 9.55 1.03
CA LEU A 32 -3.92 8.47 2.00
C LEU A 32 -3.09 8.95 3.20
N VAL A 33 -3.64 8.80 4.40
CA VAL A 33 -3.04 9.30 5.65
C VAL A 33 -2.46 8.13 6.44
N PHE A 34 -1.16 8.20 6.71
CA PHE A 34 -0.45 7.25 7.54
C PHE A 34 0.08 7.92 8.81
N ALA A 35 -0.19 7.33 9.96
CA ALA A 35 0.27 7.83 11.24
C ALA A 35 0.28 6.72 12.29
N THR A 36 1.13 6.86 13.31
CA THR A 36 1.10 5.97 14.47
C THR A 36 -0.22 6.15 15.24
N ARG A 37 -0.64 5.15 16.04
CA ARG A 37 -1.88 5.24 16.84
C ARG A 37 -1.92 6.48 17.76
N TYR A 38 -0.77 6.92 18.26
CA TYR A 38 -0.66 8.12 19.09
C TYR A 38 -0.93 9.40 18.29
N MET A 39 -0.48 9.44 17.04
CA MET A 39 -0.66 10.59 16.15
C MET A 39 -2.06 10.61 15.53
N LEU A 40 -2.63 9.45 15.18
CA LEU A 40 -4.03 9.35 14.71
C LEU A 40 -5.02 9.97 15.72
N LYS A 41 -4.73 9.87 17.03
CA LYS A 41 -5.53 10.51 18.10
C LYS A 41 -5.42 12.03 18.15
N GLN A 42 -4.35 12.60 17.58
CA GLN A 42 -4.09 14.03 17.51
C GLN A 42 -4.58 14.64 16.19
N ILE A 43 -4.94 13.81 15.22
CA ILE A 43 -5.49 14.25 13.94
C ILE A 43 -6.95 14.70 14.16
N PRO A 44 -7.36 15.86 13.61
CA PRO A 44 -8.75 16.30 13.63
C PRO A 44 -9.71 15.23 13.08
N ALA A 45 -10.95 15.19 13.56
CA ALA A 45 -11.93 14.20 13.10
C ALA A 45 -12.25 14.27 11.59
N ASP A 46 -12.04 15.42 10.96
CA ASP A 46 -12.17 15.63 9.50
C ASP A 46 -10.88 16.24 8.92
N PRO A 47 -9.82 15.44 8.75
CA PRO A 47 -8.56 15.94 8.23
C PRO A 47 -8.67 16.11 6.72
N HIS A 48 -8.49 17.33 6.22
CA HIS A 48 -8.52 17.65 4.80
C HIS A 48 -7.35 18.54 4.43
N ILE A 49 -6.90 18.44 3.19
CA ILE A 49 -5.84 19.30 2.64
C ILE A 49 -6.36 20.00 1.38
N PHE A 50 -5.81 21.18 1.12
CA PHE A 50 -6.03 21.89 -0.14
C PHE A 50 -4.82 21.65 -1.04
N LEU A 51 -5.03 21.00 -2.18
CA LEU A 51 -4.01 20.78 -3.21
C LEU A 51 -4.51 21.40 -4.52
N LEU A 52 -3.71 22.30 -5.12
CA LEU A 52 -4.07 23.00 -6.37
C LEU A 52 -5.47 23.65 -6.35
N GLY A 53 -5.89 24.17 -5.18
CA GLY A 53 -7.21 24.78 -5.01
C GLY A 53 -8.38 23.80 -4.83
N LYS A 54 -8.12 22.49 -4.82
CA LYS A 54 -9.11 21.44 -4.55
C LYS A 54 -8.97 20.91 -3.13
N LYS A 55 -10.11 20.69 -2.48
CA LYS A 55 -10.19 20.06 -1.16
C LYS A 55 -10.14 18.54 -1.33
N LEU A 56 -9.11 17.90 -0.77
CA LEU A 56 -8.96 16.45 -0.76
C LEU A 56 -9.34 15.89 0.60
N PHE A 57 -10.04 14.76 0.58
CA PHE A 57 -10.44 14.01 1.76
C PHE A 57 -9.65 12.70 1.85
N PRO A 58 -9.39 12.20 3.07
CA PRO A 58 -8.67 10.95 3.25
C PRO A 58 -9.48 9.79 2.69
N VAL A 59 -8.81 8.92 1.93
CA VAL A 59 -9.34 7.63 1.51
C VAL A 59 -8.79 6.52 2.39
N THR A 60 -9.51 5.40 2.47
CA THR A 60 -9.11 4.23 3.28
C THR A 60 -8.10 3.33 2.57
N SER A 61 -8.05 3.39 1.24
CA SER A 61 -7.08 2.66 0.42
C SER A 61 -6.76 3.37 -0.90
N VAL A 62 -5.56 3.13 -1.41
CA VAL A 62 -5.10 3.59 -2.73
C VAL A 62 -4.40 2.45 -3.47
N ALA A 63 -4.50 2.42 -4.79
CA ALA A 63 -3.85 1.40 -5.61
C ALA A 63 -2.59 2.00 -6.23
N ASP A 64 -1.43 1.65 -5.68
CA ASP A 64 -0.12 2.17 -6.08
C ASP A 64 0.76 1.04 -6.64
N LEU A 65 1.34 1.27 -7.82
CA LEU A 65 2.25 0.34 -8.52
C LEU A 65 1.77 -1.13 -8.57
N GLY A 66 0.46 -1.35 -8.68
CA GLY A 66 -0.16 -2.68 -8.74
C GLY A 66 -0.44 -3.34 -7.37
N MET A 67 -0.31 -2.58 -6.29
CA MET A 67 -0.62 -3.00 -4.92
C MET A 67 -1.69 -2.09 -4.32
N THR A 68 -2.58 -2.64 -3.50
CA THR A 68 -3.50 -1.84 -2.68
C THR A 68 -2.81 -1.50 -1.36
N LEU A 69 -2.60 -0.22 -1.10
CA LEU A 69 -2.17 0.28 0.21
C LEU A 69 -3.41 0.69 1.00
N ASP A 70 -3.62 0.08 2.17
CA ASP A 70 -4.65 0.47 3.12
C ASP A 70 -4.09 1.50 4.11
N SER A 71 -4.94 2.34 4.72
CA SER A 71 -4.51 3.35 5.69
C SER A 71 -3.77 2.80 6.92
N GLY A 72 -3.91 1.49 7.20
CA GLY A 72 -3.20 0.80 8.27
C GLY A 72 -1.83 0.26 7.86
N LEU A 73 -1.44 0.34 6.58
CA LEU A 73 -0.27 -0.33 6.01
C LEU A 73 -0.20 -1.81 6.42
N THR A 74 -1.34 -2.48 6.51
CA THR A 74 -1.36 -3.91 6.87
C THR A 74 -0.91 -4.76 5.70
N TYR A 75 -1.11 -4.28 4.46
CA TYR A 75 -0.87 -5.05 3.23
C TYR A 75 -1.62 -6.38 3.20
N ASP A 76 -2.66 -6.56 4.03
CA ASP A 76 -3.31 -7.85 4.24
C ASP A 76 -3.86 -8.42 2.93
N GLU A 77 -4.45 -7.58 2.09
CA GLU A 77 -4.96 -7.99 0.78
C GLU A 77 -3.83 -8.50 -0.13
N HIS A 78 -2.72 -7.78 -0.18
CA HIS A 78 -1.56 -8.13 -1.00
C HIS A 78 -0.89 -9.42 -0.49
N VAL A 79 -0.63 -9.51 0.81
CA VAL A 79 -0.06 -10.70 1.46
C VAL A 79 -0.98 -11.90 1.24
N THR A 80 -2.28 -11.77 1.47
CA THR A 80 -3.25 -12.84 1.26
C THR A 80 -3.26 -13.31 -0.19
N LYS A 81 -3.22 -12.38 -1.15
CA LYS A 81 -3.17 -12.71 -2.58
C LYS A 81 -1.90 -13.47 -2.95
N LEU A 82 -0.73 -13.00 -2.49
CA LEU A 82 0.54 -13.69 -2.73
C LEU A 82 0.57 -15.08 -2.11
N VAL A 83 0.15 -15.20 -0.85
CA VAL A 83 0.08 -16.48 -0.13
C VAL A 83 -0.89 -17.43 -0.83
N SER A 84 -2.08 -16.97 -1.20
CA SER A 84 -3.07 -17.77 -1.92
C SER A 84 -2.55 -18.25 -3.28
N SER A 85 -1.89 -17.37 -4.05
CA SER A 85 -1.27 -17.70 -5.33
C SER A 85 -0.15 -18.74 -5.18
N CYS A 86 0.72 -18.57 -4.18
CA CYS A 86 1.79 -19.50 -3.87
C CYS A 86 1.24 -20.87 -3.45
N VAL A 87 0.29 -20.91 -2.51
CA VAL A 87 -0.38 -22.15 -2.07
C VAL A 87 -1.09 -22.83 -3.25
N GLY A 88 -1.80 -22.08 -4.08
CA GLY A 88 -2.45 -22.59 -5.28
C GLY A 88 -1.46 -23.22 -6.25
N SER A 89 -0.28 -22.61 -6.43
CA SER A 89 0.80 -23.12 -7.28
C SER A 89 1.45 -24.37 -6.68
N LEU A 90 1.71 -24.40 -5.36
CA LEU A 90 2.18 -25.59 -4.65
C LEU A 90 1.19 -26.75 -4.76
N CYS A 91 -0.11 -26.48 -4.65
CA CYS A 91 -1.13 -27.51 -4.84
C CYS A 91 -1.13 -28.06 -6.27
N GLN A 92 -0.89 -27.22 -7.29
CA GLN A 92 -0.77 -27.67 -8.67
C GLN A 92 0.48 -28.53 -8.88
N ILE A 93 1.63 -28.08 -8.37
CA ILE A 93 2.89 -28.84 -8.41
C ILE A 93 2.72 -30.19 -7.69
N ASN A 94 2.07 -30.21 -6.53
CA ASN A 94 1.84 -31.44 -5.77
C ASN A 94 0.92 -32.42 -6.52
N ARG A 95 -0.12 -31.92 -7.21
CA ARG A 95 -0.99 -32.75 -8.06
C ARG A 95 -0.25 -33.36 -9.24
N ALA A 96 0.61 -32.58 -9.89
CA ALA A 96 1.43 -33.02 -11.02
C ALA A 96 2.78 -33.62 -10.60
N ARG A 97 3.02 -33.87 -9.30
CA ARG A 97 4.31 -34.33 -8.77
C ARG A 97 4.84 -35.57 -9.46
N HIS A 98 3.95 -36.47 -9.85
CA HIS A 98 4.29 -37.73 -10.53
C HIS A 98 4.84 -37.54 -11.95
N VAL A 99 4.65 -36.36 -12.56
CA VAL A 99 5.15 -36.00 -13.90
C VAL A 99 6.58 -35.47 -13.85
N PHE A 100 7.03 -34.98 -12.68
CA PHE A 100 8.35 -34.36 -12.51
C PHE A 100 9.34 -35.34 -11.88
N ASP A 101 10.60 -35.28 -12.32
CA ASP A 101 11.70 -35.90 -11.58
C ASP A 101 12.04 -35.07 -10.32
N MET A 102 12.74 -35.70 -9.38
CA MET A 102 13.05 -35.09 -8.09
C MET A 102 13.82 -33.77 -8.20
N LYS A 103 14.72 -33.63 -9.19
CA LYS A 103 15.50 -32.39 -9.35
C LYS A 103 14.63 -31.25 -9.86
N THR A 104 13.78 -31.52 -10.84
CA THR A 104 12.82 -30.53 -11.37
C THR A 104 11.83 -30.10 -10.28
N LEU A 105 11.34 -31.02 -9.46
CA LEU A 105 10.44 -30.69 -8.36
C LEU A 105 11.09 -29.73 -7.35
N ILE A 106 12.35 -29.97 -6.97
CA ILE A 106 13.10 -29.08 -6.06
C ILE A 106 13.28 -27.70 -6.70
N LEU A 107 13.61 -27.64 -8.00
CA LEU A 107 13.79 -26.37 -8.71
C LEU A 107 12.49 -25.56 -8.75
N LEU A 108 11.36 -26.20 -9.05
CA LEU A 108 10.05 -25.54 -9.10
C LEU A 108 9.62 -24.99 -7.74
N ILE A 109 9.84 -25.75 -6.66
CA ILE A 109 9.52 -25.27 -5.30
C ILE A 109 10.42 -24.09 -4.92
N ASN A 110 11.72 -24.15 -5.22
CA ASN A 110 12.64 -23.05 -4.94
C ASN A 110 12.28 -21.80 -5.74
N ALA A 111 11.94 -21.94 -7.03
CA ALA A 111 11.53 -20.82 -7.89
C ALA A 111 10.19 -20.18 -7.51
N LEU A 112 9.38 -20.84 -6.68
CA LEU A 112 8.12 -20.29 -6.18
C LEU A 112 8.30 -19.51 -4.87
N VAL A 113 9.33 -19.86 -4.10
CA VAL A 113 9.63 -19.26 -2.78
C VAL A 113 10.61 -18.08 -2.89
N PHE A 114 11.44 -18.05 -3.93
CA PHE A 114 12.43 -17.00 -4.23
C PHE A 114 12.01 -16.15 -5.43
#